data_AF-A0A349N680-F1
#
_entry.id   AF-A0A349N680-F1
#
_cell.length_a   1.000
_cell.length_b   1.000
_cell.length_c   1.000
_cell.angle_alpha   90.00
_cell.angle_beta   90.00
_cell.angle_gamma   90.00
#
_symmetry.space_group_name_H-M   'P 1'
#
loop_
_entity.id
_entity.type
_entity.pdbx_description
1 polymer ?
#
loop_
_entity_poly.entity_id
_entity_poly.type
_entity_poly.pdbx_seq_one_letter_code
_entity_poly.pdbx_strand_id
1 'polypeptide(L)'
;MLRKIALTLSALVSILFVVGIAGYVMTGPQAPAADSVSAQWLKPGPYKTTSVDKIFVDNSRETAANRDYPGAPDRALATTIWYPLGSVDSHPLIIHSHGFTSARNDLSYVAELLASHG
;
A
#
# COMPACT_ATOMS: atom_id res chain seq x y z
N MET A 1 -36.91 17.55 23.11
CA MET A 1 -35.53 18.10 23.19
C MET A 1 -34.54 17.26 22.39
N LEU A 2 -34.55 15.93 22.52
CA LEU A 2 -33.71 14.99 21.75
C LEU A 2 -33.71 15.21 20.23
N ARG A 3 -34.88 15.42 19.59
CA ARG A 3 -34.97 15.68 18.14
C ARG A 3 -34.18 16.92 17.69
N LYS A 4 -34.23 18.00 18.47
CA LYS A 4 -33.51 19.25 18.15
C LYS A 4 -32.01 19.05 18.29
N ILE A 5 -31.59 18.38 19.37
CA ILE A 5 -30.18 18.03 19.61
C ILE A 5 -29.65 17.14 18.47
N ALA A 6 -30.40 16.11 18.07
CA ALA A 6 -30.03 15.23 16.97
C ALA A 6 -29.89 15.99 15.64
N LEU A 7 -30.84 16.87 15.30
CA LEU A 7 -30.78 17.67 14.09
C LEU A 7 -29.57 18.60 14.07
N THR A 8 -29.26 19.27 15.19
CA THR A 8 -28.09 20.14 15.29
C THR A 8 -26.80 19.35 15.15
N LEU A 9 -26.69 18.18 15.79
CA LEU A 9 -25.51 17.31 15.65
C LEU A 9 -25.33 16.79 14.23
N SER A 10 -26.41 16.37 13.56
CA SER A 10 -26.36 15.94 12.16
C SER A 10 -25.90 17.08 11.24
N ALA A 11 -26.46 18.29 11.41
CA ALA A 11 -26.04 19.46 10.64
C ALA A 11 -24.55 19.78 10.85
N LEU A 12 -24.09 19.72 12.10
CA LEU A 12 -22.68 19.95 12.43
C LEU A 12 -21.77 18.90 11.77
N VAL A 13 -22.12 17.61 11.84
CA VAL A 13 -21.35 16.53 11.20
C VAL A 13 -21.32 16.72 9.68
N SER A 14 -22.44 17.08 9.05
CA SER A 14 -22.48 17.38 7.62
C SER A 14 -21.58 18.56 7.25
N ILE A 15 -21.59 19.64 8.04
CA ILE A 15 -20.72 20.80 7.82
C ILE A 15 -19.24 20.39 7.95
N LEU A 16 -18.88 19.66 9.01
CA LEU A 16 -17.51 19.19 9.22
C LEU A 16 -17.04 18.29 8.07
N PHE A 17 -17.92 17.44 7.55
CA PHE A 17 -17.61 16.57 6.41
C PHE A 17 -17.37 17.38 5.14
N VAL A 18 -18.21 18.38 4.85
CA VAL A 18 -18.04 19.27 3.69
C VAL A 18 -16.75 20.07 3.80
N VAL A 19 -16.47 20.66 4.96
CA VAL A 19 -15.23 21.42 5.20
C VAL A 19 -14.00 20.50 5.09
N GLY A 20 -14.08 19.28 5.63
CA GLY A 20 -13.03 18.28 5.51
C GLY A 20 -12.73 17.89 4.06
N ILE A 21 -13.77 17.65 3.24
CA ILE A 21 -13.61 17.37 1.81
C ILE A 21 -13.02 18.57 1.08
N ALA A 22 -13.53 19.78 1.31
CA ALA A 22 -13.01 20.99 0.68
C ALA A 22 -11.54 21.20 1.02
N GLY A 23 -11.17 21.03 2.29
CA GLY A 23 -9.78 21.06 2.75
C GLY A 23 -8.91 20.03 2.01
N TYR A 24 -9.34 18.76 1.98
CA TYR A 24 -8.63 17.69 1.29
C TYR A 24 -8.41 17.98 -0.21
N VAL A 25 -9.43 18.48 -0.91
CA VAL A 25 -9.31 18.79 -2.34
C VAL A 25 -8.39 19.99 -2.58
N MET A 26 -8.45 21.01 -1.71
CA MET A 26 -7.65 22.22 -1.84
C MET A 26 -6.18 22.03 -1.49
N THR A 27 -5.86 21.13 -0.55
CA THR A 27 -4.49 20.88 -0.07
C THR A 27 -3.90 19.56 -0.55
N GLY A 28 -4.67 18.76 -1.28
CA GLY A 28 -4.24 17.49 -1.84
C GLY A 28 -3.09 17.65 -2.84
N PRO A 29 -2.28 16.60 -3.03
CA PRO A 29 -1.22 16.62 -4.02
C PRO A 29 -1.80 16.83 -5.42
N GLN A 30 -1.19 17.73 -6.18
CA GLN A 30 -1.57 17.96 -7.57
C GLN A 30 -1.10 16.79 -8.43
N ALA A 31 -1.94 16.35 -9.37
CA ALA A 31 -1.53 15.40 -10.38
C ALA A 31 -0.42 16.02 -11.26
N PRO A 32 0.53 15.23 -11.78
CA PRO A 32 1.48 15.73 -12.76
C PRO A 32 0.78 16.28 -14.00
N ALA A 33 1.42 17.21 -14.71
CA ALA A 33 0.91 17.71 -15.98
C ALA A 33 0.67 16.54 -16.96
N ALA A 34 -0.44 16.56 -17.70
CA ALA A 34 -0.92 15.40 -18.47
C ALA A 34 0.05 14.97 -19.59
N ASP A 35 0.86 15.90 -20.10
CA ASP A 35 1.88 15.72 -21.12
C ASP A 35 3.28 15.43 -20.54
N SER A 36 3.43 15.41 -19.21
CA SER A 36 4.70 15.15 -18.55
C SER A 36 5.11 13.68 -18.58
N VAL A 37 6.42 13.44 -18.50
CA VAL A 37 7.00 12.09 -18.33
C VAL A 37 6.47 11.43 -17.05
N SER A 38 6.32 12.18 -15.97
CA SER A 38 5.79 11.65 -14.70
C SER A 38 4.36 11.13 -14.85
N ALA A 39 3.50 11.80 -15.63
CA ALA A 39 2.17 11.29 -15.92
C ALA A 39 2.19 10.00 -16.73
N GLN A 40 3.21 9.78 -17.57
CA GLN A 40 3.39 8.53 -18.31
C GLN A 40 3.80 7.38 -17.38
N TRP A 41 4.71 7.62 -16.41
CA TRP A 41 5.15 6.60 -15.46
C TRP A 41 4.05 6.09 -14.52
N LEU A 42 3.01 6.89 -14.27
CA LEU A 42 1.89 6.49 -13.43
C LEU A 42 0.85 5.64 -14.17
N LYS A 43 0.98 5.45 -15.49
CA LYS A 43 0.07 4.61 -16.25
C LYS A 43 0.42 3.13 -16.02
N PRO A 44 -0.58 2.25 -15.83
CA PRO A 44 -0.33 0.81 -15.81
C PRO A 44 0.34 0.33 -17.10
N GLY A 45 1.21 -0.66 -16.97
CA GLY A 45 1.82 -1.35 -18.10
C GLY A 45 0.86 -2.33 -18.79
N PRO A 46 1.35 -3.10 -19.77
CA PRO A 46 0.51 -3.96 -20.60
C PRO A 46 -0.03 -5.20 -19.86
N TYR A 47 0.56 -5.58 -18.72
CA TYR A 47 0.18 -6.78 -18.00
C TYR A 47 -0.90 -6.49 -16.97
N LYS A 48 -1.89 -7.40 -16.90
CA LYS A 48 -2.68 -7.56 -15.68
C LYS A 48 -1.78 -8.16 -14.60
N THR A 49 -2.03 -7.83 -13.35
CA THR A 49 -1.20 -8.25 -12.23
C THR A 49 -1.99 -9.11 -11.25
N THR A 50 -1.27 -9.86 -10.44
CA THR A 50 -1.82 -10.52 -9.27
C THR A 50 -0.77 -10.57 -8.15
N SER A 51 -1.19 -11.02 -6.97
CA SER A 51 -0.30 -11.18 -5.84
C SER A 51 -0.49 -12.52 -5.14
N VAL A 52 0.57 -13.01 -4.52
CA VAL A 52 0.51 -14.16 -3.61
C VAL A 52 1.27 -13.86 -2.33
N ASP A 53 0.70 -14.28 -1.21
CA ASP A 53 1.40 -14.26 0.08
C ASP A 53 2.18 -15.54 0.27
N LYS A 54 3.45 -15.40 0.67
CA LYS A 54 4.36 -16.50 0.91
C LYS A 54 5.18 -16.23 2.18
N ILE A 55 5.34 -17.26 3.00
CA ILE A 55 6.24 -17.23 4.14
C ILE A 55 7.52 -17.95 3.73
N PHE A 56 8.64 -17.22 3.72
CA PHE A 56 9.96 -17.80 3.57
C PHE A 56 10.56 -18.03 4.95
N VAL A 57 11.05 -19.25 5.20
CA VAL A 57 11.68 -19.60 6.48
C VAL A 57 13.15 -19.85 6.24
N ASP A 58 13.98 -19.06 6.91
CA ASP A 58 15.42 -19.26 6.98
C ASP A 58 15.76 -20.04 8.25
N ASN A 59 16.03 -21.34 8.08
CA ASN A 59 16.39 -22.26 9.17
C ASN A 59 17.88 -22.18 9.55
N SER A 60 18.68 -21.33 8.87
CA SER A 60 20.10 -21.16 9.19
C SER A 60 20.35 -20.08 10.24
N ARG A 61 19.33 -19.29 10.57
CA ARG A 61 19.42 -18.17 11.49
C ARG A 61 18.20 -18.10 12.40
N GLU A 62 18.48 -17.87 13.68
CA GLU A 62 17.46 -17.58 14.69
C GLU A 62 16.92 -16.15 14.57
N THR A 63 15.73 -15.92 15.10
CA THR A 63 15.19 -14.58 15.33
C THR A 63 15.43 -14.19 16.78
N ALA A 64 16.18 -13.10 17.01
CA ALA A 64 16.44 -12.60 18.35
C ALA A 64 15.17 -12.12 19.07
N ALA A 65 15.17 -12.21 20.39
CA ALA A 65 14.14 -11.59 21.23
C ALA A 65 14.12 -10.06 21.06
N ASN A 66 12.93 -9.46 21.12
CA ASN A 66 12.76 -8.01 21.05
C ASN A 66 11.48 -7.57 21.77
N ARG A 67 11.62 -6.75 22.83
CA ARG A 67 10.50 -6.35 23.71
C ARG A 67 9.73 -7.60 24.19
N ASP A 68 8.44 -7.69 23.86
CA ASP A 68 7.57 -8.80 24.26
C ASP A 68 7.67 -10.01 23.32
N TYR A 69 8.46 -9.92 22.24
CA TYR A 69 8.73 -11.06 21.37
C TYR A 69 9.90 -11.88 21.95
N PRO A 70 9.69 -13.16 22.33
CA PRO A 70 10.71 -13.97 22.99
C PRO A 70 11.85 -14.44 22.07
N GLY A 71 11.75 -14.21 20.76
CA GLY A 71 12.63 -14.81 19.76
C GLY A 71 12.06 -16.11 19.17
N ALA A 72 12.73 -16.66 18.17
CA ALA A 72 12.40 -17.93 17.53
C ALA A 72 13.66 -18.65 17.04
N PRO A 73 13.65 -19.99 16.98
CA PRO A 73 14.80 -20.78 16.49
C PRO A 73 15.04 -20.61 14.98
N ASP A 74 14.05 -20.09 14.26
CA ASP A 74 14.08 -19.86 12.83
C ASP A 74 13.65 -18.42 12.49
N ARG A 75 13.99 -17.97 11.29
CA ARG A 75 13.61 -16.64 10.79
C ARG A 75 12.54 -16.74 9.71
N ALA A 76 11.30 -16.47 10.10
CA ALA A 76 10.17 -16.38 9.19
C ALA A 76 10.04 -14.96 8.60
N LEU A 77 9.93 -14.88 7.28
CA LEU A 77 9.76 -13.67 6.49
C LEU A 77 8.43 -13.76 5.74
N ALA A 78 7.41 -13.08 6.25
CA ALA A 78 6.15 -12.92 5.52
C ALA A 78 6.36 -11.96 4.35
N THR A 79 6.08 -12.43 3.13
CA THR A 79 6.33 -11.71 1.89
C THR A 79 5.09 -11.73 1.01
N THR A 80 4.78 -10.60 0.38
CA THR A 80 3.77 -10.53 -0.68
C THR A 80 4.52 -10.36 -2.00
N ILE A 81 4.26 -11.23 -2.96
CA ILE A 81 4.88 -11.23 -4.28
C ILE A 81 3.85 -10.73 -5.27
N TRP A 82 4.15 -9.62 -5.95
CA TRP A 82 3.35 -9.09 -7.06
C TRP A 82 4.00 -9.47 -8.38
N TYR A 83 3.22 -9.94 -9.34
CA TYR A 83 3.75 -10.42 -10.62
C TYR A 83 2.74 -10.27 -11.78
N PRO A 84 3.22 -10.15 -13.03
CA PRO A 84 2.36 -10.10 -14.21
C PRO A 84 1.68 -11.45 -14.47
N LEU A 85 0.39 -11.42 -14.78
CA LEU A 85 -0.40 -12.58 -15.19
C LEU A 85 -0.14 -12.92 -16.65
N GLY A 86 0.07 -14.21 -16.92
CA GLY A 86 0.16 -14.73 -18.29
C GLY A 86 1.46 -14.38 -19.02
N SER A 87 2.42 -13.75 -18.35
CA SER A 87 3.77 -13.59 -18.90
C SER A 87 4.55 -14.90 -18.84
N VAL A 88 5.20 -15.25 -19.94
CA VAL A 88 6.08 -16.42 -20.05
C VAL A 88 7.56 -16.06 -20.00
N ASP A 89 7.89 -14.77 -20.07
CA ASP A 89 9.25 -14.27 -20.02
C ASP A 89 9.76 -14.12 -18.58
N SER A 90 11.09 -14.08 -18.45
CA SER A 90 11.75 -13.73 -17.19
C SER A 90 11.81 -12.21 -17.03
N HIS A 91 11.40 -11.74 -15.85
CA HIS A 91 11.34 -10.32 -15.51
C HIS A 91 12.39 -9.93 -14.48
N PRO A 92 12.82 -8.65 -14.43
CA PRO A 92 13.61 -8.13 -13.33
C PRO A 92 12.95 -8.38 -11.97
N LEU A 93 13.76 -8.79 -11.00
CA LEU A 93 13.31 -8.96 -9.61
C LEU A 93 13.58 -7.68 -8.82
N ILE A 94 12.53 -7.10 -8.25
CA ILE A 94 12.62 -5.98 -7.32
C ILE A 94 12.27 -6.48 -5.92
N ILE A 95 13.17 -6.25 -4.96
CA ILE A 95 12.95 -6.58 -3.55
C ILE A 95 12.77 -5.28 -2.77
N HIS A 96 11.60 -5.13 -2.14
CA HIS A 96 11.28 -4.00 -1.28
C HIS A 96 11.14 -4.46 0.17
N SER A 97 11.80 -3.73 1.08
CA SER A 97 11.62 -3.87 2.52
C SER A 97 10.92 -2.62 3.05
N HIS A 98 9.81 -2.81 3.74
CA HIS A 98 9.09 -1.71 4.37
C HIS A 98 9.91 -1.07 5.52
N GLY A 99 9.50 0.13 5.92
CA GLY A 99 10.10 0.85 7.05
C GLY A 99 9.75 0.25 8.42
N PHE A 100 10.44 0.72 9.46
CA PHE A 100 10.09 0.37 10.84
C PHE A 100 8.64 0.80 11.15
N THR A 101 7.87 -0.06 11.82
CA THR A 101 6.41 0.07 12.09
C THR A 101 5.47 0.05 10.87
N SER A 102 5.97 -0.12 9.65
CA SER A 102 5.16 -0.29 8.44
C SER A 102 4.86 -1.77 8.17
N ALA A 103 3.98 -2.05 7.21
CA ALA A 103 3.66 -3.39 6.75
C ALA A 103 4.16 -3.65 5.33
N ARG A 104 4.41 -4.92 5.00
CA ARG A 104 4.91 -5.37 3.68
C ARG A 104 4.04 -4.95 2.49
N ASN A 105 2.78 -4.62 2.73
CA ASN A 105 1.77 -4.29 1.72
C ASN A 105 1.41 -2.79 1.68
N ASP A 106 2.05 -1.93 2.47
CA ASP A 106 1.77 -0.48 2.47
C ASP A 106 2.05 0.20 1.12
N LEU A 107 2.91 -0.38 0.28
CA LEU A 107 3.24 0.09 -1.06
C LEU A 107 2.68 -0.84 -2.16
N SER A 108 1.55 -1.51 -1.92
CA SER A 108 0.91 -2.40 -2.91
C SER A 108 0.70 -1.72 -4.26
N TYR A 109 0.26 -0.46 -4.28
CA TYR A 109 0.05 0.32 -5.50
C TYR A 109 1.32 0.48 -6.36
N VAL A 110 2.50 0.60 -5.73
CA VAL A 110 3.79 0.68 -6.45
C VAL A 110 4.19 -0.70 -6.96
N ALA A 111 4.05 -1.72 -6.11
CA ALA A 111 4.39 -3.09 -6.48
C ALA A 111 3.53 -3.59 -7.65
N GLU A 112 2.24 -3.27 -7.65
CA GLU A 112 1.30 -3.55 -8.73
C GLU A 112 1.68 -2.79 -10.01
N LEU A 113 1.99 -1.49 -9.91
CA LEU A 113 2.43 -0.70 -11.06
C LEU A 113 3.72 -1.24 -11.69
N LEU A 114 4.70 -1.63 -10.87
CA LEU A 114 5.94 -2.25 -11.35
C LEU A 114 5.66 -3.58 -12.03
N ALA A 115 4.91 -4.48 -11.38
CA ALA A 115 4.56 -5.78 -11.94
C ALA A 115 3.75 -5.67 -13.25
N SER A 116 2.98 -4.60 -13.43
CA SER A 116 2.24 -4.37 -14.69
C SER A 116 3.16 -4.08 -15.88
N HIS A 117 4.43 -3.73 -15.65
CA HIS A 117 5.43 -3.47 -16.68
C HIS A 117 6.34 -4.67 -16.99
N GLY A 118 6.17 -5.80 -16.29
CA GLY A 118 7.11 -6.93 -16.32
C GLY A 118 8.19 -6.72 -15.28
#